data_AF-A0A3D6DNR8-F1
#
_entry.id   AF-A0A3D6DNR8-F1
#
_cell.length_a   1.000
_cell.length_b   1.000
_cell.length_c   1.000
_cell.angle_alpha   90.00
_cell.angle_beta   90.00
_cell.angle_gamma   90.00
#
_symmetry.space_group_name_H-M   'P 1'
#
loop_
_entity.id
_entity.type
_entity.pdbx_description
1 polymer ?
#
loop_
_entity_poly.entity_id
_entity_poly.type
_entity_poly.pdbx_seq_one_letter_code
_entity_poly.pdbx_strand_id
1 'polypeptide(L)'
;MTYCVGVRLDEGMIFASDSRTNAGIDNFAKFCKMTVFERKGERVIVLLSSGNLAGTQAIISVLTQRGEDPDNKASLWNARTMFDMANLVSDAMRDIERRDAPFLEASDITFNASFILGGQIRGEVPRLFRIYAEGNFIEAGVDTPYIQTGETKYGKPLIDRVIMGSTKLADAAKCILVSFDSTMRSNLSVGMPIDLICYERDSLEIRMRRRFAEGDAYFTSLHQSWSEGTRRVFRELPELVW
;
A
#
# COMPACT_ATOMS: atom_id res chain seq x y z
N MET A 1 -10.99 3.86 7.21
CA MET A 1 -10.35 5.19 6.99
C MET A 1 -8.92 5.04 6.47
N THR A 2 -8.73 4.29 5.39
CA THR A 2 -7.44 4.07 4.73
C THR A 2 -7.71 3.38 3.41
N TYR A 3 -6.96 3.70 2.36
CA TYR A 3 -6.85 2.85 1.18
C TYR A 3 -5.39 2.78 0.73
N CYS A 4 -4.85 1.56 0.70
CA CYS A 4 -3.51 1.26 0.22
C CYS A 4 -3.58 0.12 -0.80
N VAL A 5 -2.71 0.16 -1.80
CA VAL A 5 -2.59 -0.85 -2.84
C VAL A 5 -1.14 -1.08 -3.24
N GLY A 6 -0.77 -2.34 -3.33
CA GLY A 6 0.48 -2.80 -3.94
C GLY A 6 0.18 -3.65 -5.16
N VAL A 7 0.95 -3.47 -6.23
CA VAL A 7 0.85 -4.24 -7.48
C VAL A 7 2.22 -4.80 -7.84
N ARG A 8 2.27 -6.07 -8.20
CA ARG A 8 3.44 -6.79 -8.72
C ARG A 8 3.24 -7.08 -10.21
N LEU A 9 4.16 -6.61 -11.03
CA LEU A 9 4.15 -6.74 -12.48
C LEU A 9 5.47 -7.36 -12.93
N ASP A 10 5.53 -7.79 -14.19
CA ASP A 10 6.76 -8.34 -14.76
C ASP A 10 7.89 -7.29 -14.81
N GLU A 11 7.52 -6.03 -15.07
CA GLU A 11 8.41 -4.86 -15.15
C GLU A 11 8.80 -4.29 -13.77
N GLY A 12 8.13 -4.68 -12.68
CA GLY A 12 8.40 -4.12 -11.36
C GLY A 12 7.19 -4.07 -10.42
N MET A 13 7.04 -3.00 -9.65
CA MET A 13 5.96 -2.85 -8.67
C MET A 13 5.39 -1.44 -8.62
N ILE A 14 4.11 -1.33 -8.24
CA ILE A 14 3.46 -0.07 -7.91
C ILE A 14 3.04 -0.11 -6.44
N PHE A 15 3.26 0.98 -5.72
CA PHE A 15 2.76 1.18 -4.37
C PHE A 15 2.03 2.50 -4.29
N ALA A 16 0.83 2.50 -3.72
CA ALA A 16 0.09 3.73 -3.50
C ALA A 16 -0.69 3.70 -2.18
N SER A 17 -0.75 4.85 -1.51
CA SER A 17 -1.51 5.01 -0.26
C SER A 17 -2.12 6.39 -0.16
N ASP A 18 -3.35 6.45 0.36
CA ASP A 18 -3.94 7.72 0.80
C ASP A 18 -3.35 8.20 2.13
N SER A 19 -3.66 9.43 2.54
CA SER A 19 -3.14 10.02 3.77
C SER A 19 -4.19 10.33 4.83
N ARG A 20 -5.50 10.24 4.51
CA ARG A 20 -6.54 10.54 5.49
C ARG A 20 -6.61 9.44 6.55
N THR A 21 -6.57 9.82 7.82
CA THR A 21 -6.51 8.85 8.93
C THR A 21 -7.43 9.28 10.07
N ASN A 22 -8.07 8.29 10.71
CA ASN A 22 -8.74 8.48 11.99
C ASN A 22 -7.71 8.57 13.11
N ALA A 23 -7.62 9.71 13.79
CA ALA A 23 -6.76 9.89 14.96
C ALA A 23 -7.57 9.98 16.28
N GLY A 24 -8.87 9.69 16.26
CA GLY A 24 -9.76 9.74 17.41
C GLY A 24 -11.17 10.25 17.04
N ILE A 25 -12.07 10.30 18.02
CA ILE A 25 -13.42 10.85 17.84
C ILE A 25 -13.28 12.29 17.29
N ASP A 26 -13.92 12.55 16.14
CA ASP A 26 -13.90 13.82 15.40
C ASP A 26 -12.51 14.35 15.00
N ASN A 27 -11.47 13.51 15.04
CA ASN A 27 -10.11 13.91 14.67
C ASN A 27 -9.65 13.24 13.37
N PHE A 28 -9.84 13.95 12.26
CA PHE A 28 -9.33 13.57 10.95
C PHE A 28 -8.05 14.33 10.65
N ALA A 29 -6.97 13.59 10.41
CA ALA A 29 -5.66 14.15 10.12
C ALA A 29 -5.03 13.51 8.88
N LYS A 30 -3.90 14.06 8.45
CA LYS A 30 -3.12 13.57 7.30
C LYS A 30 -1.84 12.92 7.81
N PHE A 31 -1.74 11.60 7.69
CA PHE A 31 -0.52 10.84 8.02
C PHE A 31 -0.05 10.06 6.78
N CYS A 32 1.25 10.12 6.49
CA CYS A 32 1.84 9.29 5.44
C CYS A 32 1.71 7.82 5.84
N LYS A 33 1.14 7.00 4.97
CA LYS A 33 0.96 5.56 5.21
C LYS A 33 1.98 4.70 4.46
N MET A 34 2.94 5.32 3.78
CA MET A 34 4.00 4.66 3.03
C MET A 34 5.34 4.90 3.71
N THR A 35 6.00 3.83 4.12
CA THR A 35 7.36 3.84 4.68
C THR A 35 8.29 3.10 3.73
N VAL A 36 9.50 3.64 3.54
CA VAL A 36 10.51 3.10 2.64
C VAL A 36 11.79 2.82 3.43
N PHE A 37 12.31 1.61 3.34
CA PHE A 37 13.66 1.25 3.75
C PHE A 37 14.48 0.96 2.50
N GLU A 38 15.43 1.83 2.19
CA GLU A 38 16.26 1.74 1.00
C GLU A 38 17.73 1.66 1.38
N ARG A 39 18.44 0.72 0.77
CA ARG A 39 19.89 0.74 0.65
C ARG A 39 20.24 0.53 -0.81
N LYS A 40 20.57 1.64 -1.48
CA LYS A 40 20.73 1.69 -2.94
C LYS A 40 21.68 0.61 -3.46
N GLY A 41 21.24 -0.05 -4.52
CA GLY A 41 21.93 -1.17 -5.13
C GLY A 41 21.84 -2.46 -4.33
N GLU A 42 21.31 -2.48 -3.11
CA GLU A 42 21.21 -3.71 -2.31
C GLU A 42 19.75 -4.13 -2.11
N ARG A 43 18.90 -3.22 -1.62
CA ARG A 43 17.50 -3.54 -1.31
C ARG A 43 16.61 -2.30 -1.33
N VAL A 44 15.37 -2.51 -1.73
CA VAL A 44 14.27 -1.55 -1.60
C VAL A 44 13.10 -2.28 -0.95
N ILE A 45 12.64 -1.78 0.20
CA ILE A 45 11.52 -2.32 0.95
C ILE A 45 10.50 -1.21 1.17
N VAL A 46 9.23 -1.48 0.86
CA VAL A 46 8.11 -0.56 1.00
C VAL A 46 7.05 -1.20 1.90
N LEU A 47 6.64 -0.47 2.94
CA LEU A 47 5.52 -0.83 3.80
C LEU A 47 4.38 0.17 3.60
N LEU A 48 3.18 -0.34 3.30
CA LEU A 48 1.94 0.44 3.32
C LEU A 48 1.13 0.07 4.54
N SER A 49 0.80 1.06 5.36
CA SER A 49 0.15 0.89 6.66
C SER A 49 -1.36 1.05 6.58
N SER A 50 -2.10 0.27 7.36
CA SER A 50 -3.55 0.38 7.51
C SER A 50 -4.01 -0.11 8.89
N GLY A 51 -5.19 0.32 9.32
CA GLY A 51 -5.73 -0.01 10.64
C GLY A 51 -5.33 1.00 11.70
N ASN A 52 -5.08 0.53 12.92
CA ASN A 52 -4.76 1.37 14.08
C ASN A 52 -3.48 2.18 13.86
N LEU A 53 -3.60 3.52 13.90
CA LEU A 53 -2.47 4.43 13.64
C LEU A 53 -1.35 4.28 14.68
N ALA A 54 -1.69 4.22 15.97
CA ALA A 54 -0.69 4.08 17.03
C ALA A 54 0.08 2.76 16.89
N GLY A 55 -0.62 1.66 16.62
CA GLY A 55 -0.01 0.34 16.37
C GLY A 55 0.91 0.37 15.16
N THR A 56 0.44 0.84 14.01
CA THR A 56 1.27 0.90 12.79
C THR A 56 2.53 1.75 12.97
N GLN A 57 2.42 2.91 13.63
CA GLN A 57 3.58 3.76 13.94
C GLN A 57 4.55 3.09 14.92
N ALA A 58 4.05 2.44 15.99
CA ALA A 58 4.88 1.73 16.93
C ALA A 58 5.68 0.60 16.26
N ILE A 59 5.04 -0.15 15.36
CA ILE A 59 5.68 -1.24 14.60
C ILE A 59 6.78 -0.70 13.69
N ILE A 60 6.50 0.38 12.94
CA ILE A 60 7.52 1.03 12.08
C ILE A 60 8.70 1.52 12.92
N SER A 61 8.44 2.14 14.08
CA SER A 61 9.49 2.61 14.99
C SER A 61 10.34 1.46 15.53
N VAL A 62 9.71 0.35 15.94
CA VAL A 62 10.44 -0.85 16.41
C VAL A 62 11.30 -1.46 15.30
N LEU A 63 10.77 -1.58 14.08
CA LEU A 63 11.55 -2.06 12.94
C LEU A 63 12.76 -1.18 12.65
N THR A 64 12.57 0.15 12.71
CA THR A 64 13.63 1.14 12.48
C THR A 64 14.71 1.03 13.55
N GLN A 65 14.32 1.05 14.83
CA GLN A 65 15.24 0.95 15.96
C GLN A 65 16.02 -0.37 15.95
N ARG A 66 15.35 -1.50 15.65
CA ARG A 66 16.00 -2.81 15.48
C ARG A 66 16.99 -2.83 14.31
N GLY A 67 16.75 -2.04 13.27
CA GLY A 67 17.67 -1.86 12.15
C GLY A 67 18.90 -1.02 12.50
N GLU A 68 18.76 -0.05 13.39
CA GLU A 68 19.86 0.83 13.82
C GLU A 68 20.78 0.16 14.85
N ASP A 69 20.32 -0.89 15.53
CA ASP A 69 21.13 -1.68 16.46
C ASP A 69 22.14 -2.58 15.70
N PRO A 70 23.46 -2.32 15.82
CA PRO A 70 24.49 -3.09 15.12
C PRO A 70 24.64 -4.54 15.62
N ASP A 71 24.22 -4.81 16.85
CA ASP A 71 24.31 -6.14 17.45
C ASP A 71 23.10 -7.01 17.07
N ASN A 72 22.01 -6.39 16.62
CA ASN A 72 20.81 -7.11 16.19
C ASN A 72 20.96 -7.72 14.79
N LYS A 73 21.16 -9.04 14.76
CA LYS A 73 21.21 -9.81 13.50
C LYS A 73 19.84 -10.06 12.87
N ALA A 74 18.76 -9.99 13.64
CA ALA A 74 17.38 -10.15 13.17
C ALA A 74 16.76 -8.77 12.86
N SER A 75 17.29 -8.12 11.82
CA SER A 75 16.87 -6.78 11.43
C SER A 75 16.57 -6.68 9.93
N LEU A 76 15.82 -5.65 9.55
CA LEU A 76 15.41 -5.42 8.16
C LEU A 76 16.61 -5.24 7.20
N TRP A 77 17.77 -4.84 7.72
CA TRP A 77 19.02 -4.71 6.96
C TRP A 77 19.82 -6.00 6.81
N ASN A 78 19.52 -7.01 7.63
CA ASN A 78 20.20 -8.30 7.66
C ASN A 78 19.32 -9.45 7.13
N ALA A 79 18.03 -9.19 6.91
CA ALA A 79 17.11 -10.11 6.22
C ALA A 79 17.71 -10.55 4.89
N ARG A 80 17.69 -11.87 4.61
CA ARG A 80 18.26 -12.46 3.39
C ARG A 80 17.23 -12.53 2.28
N THR A 81 15.97 -12.76 2.64
CA THR A 81 14.86 -12.92 1.72
C THR A 81 13.72 -11.93 2.02
N MET A 82 12.86 -11.65 1.05
CA MET A 82 11.62 -10.90 1.33
C MET A 82 10.66 -11.67 2.25
N PHE A 83 10.78 -13.00 2.32
CA PHE A 83 10.05 -13.80 3.30
C PHE A 83 10.57 -13.57 4.72
N ASP A 84 11.89 -13.48 4.92
CA ASP A 84 12.48 -13.09 6.21
C ASP A 84 11.98 -11.70 6.61
N MET A 85 11.90 -10.76 5.65
CA MET A 85 11.33 -9.44 5.89
C MET A 85 9.87 -9.50 6.36
N ALA A 86 9.04 -10.35 5.75
CA ALA A 86 7.66 -10.56 6.18
C ALA A 86 7.56 -11.10 7.61
N ASN A 87 8.43 -12.05 7.98
CA ASN A 87 8.52 -12.55 9.35
C ASN A 87 8.96 -11.46 10.33
N LEU A 88 9.98 -10.66 10.01
CA LEU A 88 10.44 -9.57 10.87
C LEU A 88 9.33 -8.53 11.15
N VAL A 89 8.55 -8.17 10.14
CA VAL A 89 7.39 -7.28 10.31
C VAL A 89 6.34 -7.94 11.19
N SER A 90 6.06 -9.23 10.97
CA SER A 90 5.09 -10.01 11.75
C SER A 90 5.50 -10.16 13.23
N ASP A 91 6.78 -10.37 13.50
CA ASP A 91 7.31 -10.45 14.86
C ASP A 91 7.21 -9.09 15.56
N ALA A 92 7.53 -7.99 14.86
CA ALA A 92 7.32 -6.65 15.39
C ALA A 92 5.85 -6.36 15.69
N MET A 93 4.92 -6.81 14.83
CA MET A 93 3.47 -6.71 15.08
C MET A 93 3.07 -7.42 16.37
N ARG A 94 3.48 -8.69 16.53
CA ARG A 94 3.17 -9.50 17.72
C ARG A 94 3.77 -8.91 18.99
N ASP A 95 4.95 -8.32 18.92
CA ASP A 95 5.57 -7.69 20.08
C ASP A 95 4.82 -6.44 20.54
N ILE A 96 4.37 -5.61 19.59
CA ILE A 96 3.53 -4.43 19.90
C ILE A 96 2.16 -4.86 20.41
N GLU A 97 1.53 -5.85 19.77
CA GLU A 97 0.24 -6.38 20.22
C GLU A 97 0.34 -6.95 21.65
N ARG A 98 1.36 -7.77 21.96
CA ARG A 98 1.59 -8.31 23.30
C ARG A 98 1.77 -7.21 24.36
N ARG A 99 2.38 -6.09 23.99
CA ARG A 99 2.58 -4.93 24.88
C ARG A 99 1.28 -4.15 25.10
N ASP A 100 0.53 -3.87 24.03
CA ASP A 100 -0.56 -2.88 24.04
C ASP A 100 -1.94 -3.50 24.21
N ALA A 101 -2.19 -4.71 23.70
CA ALA A 101 -3.52 -5.34 23.72
C ALA A 101 -4.17 -5.41 25.11
N PRO A 102 -3.46 -5.77 26.20
CA PRO A 102 -4.05 -5.80 27.55
C PRO A 102 -4.62 -4.46 28.01
N PHE A 103 -4.07 -3.35 27.51
CA PHE A 103 -4.53 -1.99 27.84
C PHE A 103 -5.65 -1.51 26.91
N LEU A 104 -5.74 -2.05 25.70
CA LEU A 104 -6.77 -1.71 24.71
C LEU A 104 -8.08 -2.47 24.94
N GLU A 105 -7.99 -3.72 25.41
CA GLU A 105 -9.17 -4.54 25.74
C GLU A 105 -10.08 -3.85 26.77
N ALA A 106 -9.50 -3.10 27.71
CA ALA A 106 -10.25 -2.34 28.72
C ALA A 106 -11.13 -1.22 28.12
N SER A 107 -10.95 -0.88 26.84
CA SER A 107 -11.66 0.20 26.14
C SER A 107 -12.45 -0.29 24.91
N ASP A 108 -12.68 -1.59 24.75
CA ASP A 108 -13.31 -2.20 23.56
C ASP A 108 -12.61 -1.84 22.22
N ILE A 109 -11.31 -1.50 22.27
CA ILE A 109 -10.50 -1.20 21.09
C ILE A 109 -9.69 -2.43 20.71
N THR A 110 -9.86 -2.93 19.49
CA THR A 110 -9.05 -4.03 18.97
C THR A 110 -7.79 -3.53 18.28
N PHE A 111 -6.64 -4.15 18.59
CA PHE A 111 -5.42 -3.99 17.79
C PHE A 111 -5.65 -4.58 16.39
N ASN A 112 -5.56 -3.76 15.34
CA ASN A 112 -5.88 -4.18 13.97
C ASN A 112 -4.91 -3.61 12.92
N ALA A 113 -3.65 -3.40 13.31
CA ALA A 113 -2.62 -2.95 12.39
C ALA A 113 -2.40 -3.99 11.29
N SER A 114 -2.36 -3.56 10.02
CA SER A 114 -2.13 -4.44 8.87
C SER A 114 -1.27 -3.73 7.83
N PHE A 115 -0.44 -4.51 7.13
CA PHE A 115 0.52 -3.99 6.17
C PHE A 115 0.42 -4.65 4.80
N ILE A 116 0.73 -3.87 3.77
CA ILE A 116 1.25 -4.41 2.52
C ILE A 116 2.76 -4.23 2.55
N LEU A 117 3.50 -5.32 2.41
CA LEU A 117 4.95 -5.33 2.32
C LEU A 117 5.34 -5.69 0.90
N GLY A 118 6.11 -4.86 0.22
CA GLY A 118 6.70 -5.24 -1.05
C GLY A 118 8.09 -4.68 -1.22
N GLY A 119 8.85 -5.26 -2.14
CA GLY A 119 10.24 -4.88 -2.29
C GLY A 119 11.05 -5.89 -3.08
N GLN A 120 12.33 -5.60 -3.17
CA GLN A 120 13.31 -6.47 -3.78
C GLN A 120 14.61 -6.37 -2.99
N ILE A 121 15.19 -7.54 -2.70
CA ILE A 121 16.55 -7.71 -2.19
C ILE A 121 17.38 -8.22 -3.35
N ARG A 122 18.63 -7.74 -3.47
CA ARG A 122 19.58 -8.18 -4.51
C ARG A 122 19.64 -9.72 -4.56
N GLY A 123 19.40 -10.27 -5.75
CA GLY A 123 19.39 -11.71 -5.98
C GLY A 123 18.02 -12.38 -5.84
N GLU A 124 17.00 -11.67 -5.35
CA GLU A 124 15.60 -12.10 -5.40
C GLU A 124 14.83 -11.39 -6.50
N VAL A 125 13.74 -12.01 -6.95
CA VAL A 125 12.69 -11.32 -7.71
C VAL A 125 11.92 -10.35 -6.80
N PRO A 126 11.25 -9.32 -7.36
CA PRO A 126 10.32 -8.51 -6.59
C PRO A 126 9.19 -9.37 -5.98
N ARG A 127 8.91 -9.18 -4.69
CA ARG A 127 7.88 -9.93 -3.94
C ARG A 127 6.96 -8.97 -3.19
N LEU A 128 5.71 -9.36 -3.03
CA LEU A 128 4.64 -8.54 -2.46
C LEU A 128 3.77 -9.39 -1.53
N PHE A 129 3.53 -8.93 -0.32
CA PHE A 129 2.83 -9.63 0.75
C PHE A 129 1.73 -8.78 1.36
N ARG A 130 0.68 -9.45 1.85
CA ARG A 130 -0.30 -8.88 2.78
C ARG A 130 -0.04 -9.48 4.15
N ILE A 131 0.18 -8.64 5.14
CA ILE A 131 0.34 -9.04 6.55
C ILE A 131 -0.94 -8.65 7.29
N TYR A 132 -1.65 -9.64 7.81
CA TYR A 132 -2.91 -9.46 8.53
C TYR A 132 -2.65 -9.06 9.98
N ALA A 133 -3.69 -8.62 10.68
CA ALA A 133 -3.59 -8.15 12.06
C ALA A 133 -3.04 -9.23 13.00
N GLU A 134 -3.33 -10.49 12.71
CA GLU A 134 -2.90 -11.68 13.43
C GLU A 134 -1.40 -12.02 13.20
N GLY A 135 -0.70 -11.24 12.37
CA GLY A 135 0.71 -11.41 12.04
C GLY A 135 1.00 -12.61 11.13
N ASN A 136 0.01 -13.28 10.58
CA ASN A 136 0.20 -14.17 9.43
C ASN A 136 0.14 -13.36 8.13
N PHE A 137 0.60 -13.96 7.02
CA PHE A 137 0.66 -13.27 5.74
C PHE A 137 0.47 -14.19 4.55
N ILE A 138 0.04 -13.59 3.43
CA ILE A 138 0.00 -14.21 2.11
C ILE A 138 0.88 -13.45 1.13
N GLU A 139 1.27 -14.12 0.04
CA GLU A 139 2.07 -13.53 -1.04
C GLU A 139 1.25 -13.37 -2.32
N ALA A 140 1.46 -12.28 -3.05
CA ALA A 140 0.88 -12.06 -4.37
C ALA A 140 1.44 -13.06 -5.38
N GLY A 141 0.55 -13.78 -6.06
CA GLY A 141 0.91 -14.77 -7.07
C GLY A 141 0.99 -14.19 -8.49
N VAL A 142 0.97 -15.08 -9.48
CA VAL A 142 0.78 -14.70 -10.89
C VAL A 142 -0.70 -14.39 -11.16
N ASP A 143 -1.60 -15.21 -10.63
CA ASP A 143 -3.06 -15.04 -10.80
C ASP A 143 -3.65 -13.93 -9.95
N THR A 144 -2.92 -13.49 -8.92
CA THR A 144 -3.34 -12.40 -8.03
C THR A 144 -2.17 -11.40 -7.90
N PRO A 145 -1.97 -10.54 -8.90
CA PRO A 145 -0.80 -9.66 -8.98
C PRO A 145 -0.90 -8.42 -8.11
N TYR A 146 -1.97 -8.23 -7.33
CA TYR A 146 -2.13 -7.03 -6.50
C TYR A 146 -2.78 -7.36 -5.17
N ILE A 147 -2.54 -6.48 -4.19
CA ILE A 147 -3.05 -6.56 -2.83
C ILE A 147 -3.59 -5.18 -2.45
N GLN A 148 -4.75 -5.15 -1.79
CA GLN A 148 -5.35 -3.94 -1.25
C GLN A 148 -5.61 -4.09 0.26
N THR A 149 -5.59 -2.99 1.00
CA THR A 149 -6.02 -2.92 2.40
C THR A 149 -6.81 -1.64 2.69
N GLY A 150 -7.67 -1.67 3.71
CA GLY A 150 -8.61 -0.61 4.07
C GLY A 150 -9.92 -0.64 3.25
N GLU A 151 -10.32 0.50 2.68
CA GLU A 151 -11.57 0.66 1.89
C GLU A 151 -11.38 0.22 0.42
N THR A 152 -11.24 -1.09 0.21
CA THR A 152 -10.76 -1.65 -1.06
C THR A 152 -11.81 -1.80 -2.15
N LYS A 153 -13.10 -1.88 -1.79
CA LYS A 153 -14.18 -2.33 -2.67
C LYS A 153 -14.46 -1.39 -3.84
N TYR A 154 -14.36 -0.08 -3.63
CA TYR A 154 -14.74 0.93 -4.61
C TYR A 154 -13.80 0.99 -5.81
N GLY A 155 -12.50 0.85 -5.55
CA GLY A 155 -11.45 0.91 -6.57
C GLY A 155 -11.13 -0.43 -7.23
N LYS A 156 -11.59 -1.55 -6.65
CA LYS A 156 -11.27 -2.92 -7.10
C LYS A 156 -11.73 -3.27 -8.53
N PRO A 157 -12.96 -2.93 -8.97
CA PRO A 157 -13.44 -3.34 -10.30
C PRO A 157 -12.58 -2.84 -11.47
N LEU A 158 -11.95 -1.68 -11.34
CA LEU A 158 -11.05 -1.17 -12.38
C LEU A 158 -9.74 -1.95 -12.41
N ILE A 159 -9.18 -2.24 -11.24
CA ILE A 159 -7.94 -3.03 -11.11
C ILE A 159 -8.15 -4.41 -11.71
N ASP A 160 -9.26 -5.09 -11.39
CA ASP A 160 -9.61 -6.40 -11.93
C ASP A 160 -9.74 -6.43 -13.46
N ARG A 161 -10.07 -5.30 -14.09
CA ARG A 161 -10.25 -5.21 -15.55
C ARG A 161 -8.96 -4.89 -16.31
N VAL A 162 -7.99 -4.24 -15.67
CA VAL A 162 -6.84 -3.62 -16.35
C VAL A 162 -5.50 -4.23 -15.93
N ILE A 163 -5.37 -4.66 -14.68
CA ILE A 163 -4.10 -5.14 -14.14
C ILE A 163 -3.94 -6.63 -14.40
N MET A 164 -2.89 -6.96 -15.15
CA MET A 164 -2.35 -8.30 -15.33
C MET A 164 -0.82 -8.22 -15.15
N GLY A 165 -0.13 -9.36 -15.01
CA GLY A 165 1.33 -9.38 -14.81
C GLY A 165 2.11 -8.59 -15.88
N SER A 166 1.64 -8.66 -17.13
CA SER A 166 2.26 -7.98 -18.29
C SER A 166 1.87 -6.51 -18.46
N THR A 167 1.04 -5.94 -17.58
CA THR A 167 0.65 -4.52 -17.67
C THR A 167 1.88 -3.64 -17.44
N LYS A 168 2.09 -2.63 -18.30
CA LYS A 168 3.23 -1.70 -18.18
C LYS A 168 3.13 -0.85 -16.91
N LEU A 169 4.26 -0.52 -16.29
CA LEU A 169 4.31 0.31 -15.08
C LEU A 169 3.53 1.63 -15.22
N ALA A 170 3.66 2.30 -16.36
CA ALA A 170 2.99 3.58 -16.61
C ALA A 170 1.45 3.46 -16.67
N ASP A 171 0.92 2.39 -17.24
CA ASP A 171 -0.53 2.17 -17.35
C ASP A 171 -1.10 1.65 -16.03
N ALA A 172 -0.34 0.81 -15.31
CA ALA A 172 -0.69 0.42 -13.96
C ALA A 172 -0.76 1.63 -13.01
N ALA A 173 0.18 2.57 -13.10
CA ALA A 173 0.13 3.81 -12.32
C ALA A 173 -1.16 4.62 -12.59
N LYS A 174 -1.55 4.80 -13.86
CA LYS A 174 -2.82 5.46 -14.21
C LYS A 174 -4.02 4.71 -13.62
N CYS A 175 -4.08 3.39 -13.80
CA CYS A 175 -5.14 2.54 -13.27
C CYS A 175 -5.29 2.70 -11.75
N ILE A 176 -4.16 2.68 -11.02
CA ILE A 176 -4.15 2.86 -9.58
C ILE A 176 -4.64 4.27 -9.19
N LEU A 177 -4.22 5.33 -9.87
CA LEU A 177 -4.71 6.68 -9.57
C LEU A 177 -6.22 6.85 -9.82
N VAL A 178 -6.75 6.26 -10.90
CA VAL A 178 -8.21 6.24 -11.15
C VAL A 178 -8.94 5.41 -10.08
N SER A 179 -8.33 4.33 -9.60
CA SER A 179 -8.85 3.54 -8.47
C SER A 179 -8.98 4.41 -7.21
N PHE A 180 -8.01 5.27 -6.90
CA PHE A 180 -8.12 6.25 -5.82
C PHE A 180 -9.21 7.30 -6.06
N ASP A 181 -9.32 7.85 -7.27
CA ASP A 181 -10.39 8.81 -7.61
C ASP A 181 -11.78 8.22 -7.35
N SER A 182 -12.01 6.99 -7.82
CA SER A 182 -13.27 6.27 -7.60
C SER A 182 -13.56 6.05 -6.11
N THR A 183 -12.56 5.63 -5.34
CA THR A 183 -12.70 5.41 -3.90
C THR A 183 -13.00 6.71 -3.14
N MET A 184 -12.26 7.79 -3.40
CA MET A 184 -12.46 9.07 -2.69
C MET A 184 -13.84 9.70 -2.97
N ARG A 185 -14.41 9.46 -4.15
CA ARG A 185 -15.75 9.93 -4.51
C ARG A 185 -16.86 9.17 -3.78
N SER A 186 -16.62 7.91 -3.46
CA SER A 186 -17.63 7.03 -2.87
C SER A 186 -17.45 6.80 -1.37
N ASN A 187 -16.31 7.18 -0.80
CA ASN A 187 -16.02 6.99 0.62
C ASN A 187 -15.13 8.11 1.18
N LEU A 188 -15.70 8.94 2.06
CA LEU A 188 -15.03 10.10 2.67
C LEU A 188 -13.87 9.72 3.61
N SER A 189 -13.77 8.44 3.99
CA SER A 189 -12.71 7.97 4.88
C SER A 189 -11.35 7.80 4.19
N VAL A 190 -11.33 7.94 2.87
CA VAL A 190 -10.13 7.93 2.02
C VAL A 190 -9.91 9.33 1.48
N GLY A 191 -8.66 9.82 1.48
CA GLY A 191 -8.41 11.17 1.03
C GLY A 191 -6.95 11.52 0.75
N MET A 192 -6.81 12.55 -0.07
CA MET A 192 -5.52 13.14 -0.42
C MET A 192 -4.76 13.70 0.81
N PRO A 193 -3.43 13.83 0.72
CA PRO A 193 -2.59 13.48 -0.43
C PRO A 193 -2.43 11.98 -0.68
N ILE A 194 -2.13 11.61 -1.94
CA ILE A 194 -1.80 10.23 -2.34
C ILE A 194 -0.29 10.14 -2.55
N ASP A 195 0.37 9.21 -1.86
CA ASP A 195 1.77 8.87 -2.11
C ASP A 195 1.84 7.71 -3.12
N LEU A 196 2.68 7.81 -4.15
CA LEU A 196 2.88 6.81 -5.20
C LEU A 196 4.38 6.52 -5.38
N ILE A 197 4.73 5.25 -5.45
CA ILE A 197 6.03 4.75 -5.92
C ILE A 197 5.81 3.81 -7.10
N CYS A 198 6.57 4.02 -8.16
CA CYS A 198 6.79 3.05 -9.22
C CYS A 198 8.21 2.51 -9.07
N TYR A 199 8.33 1.21 -8.86
CA TYR A 199 9.61 0.53 -8.68
C TYR A 199 9.90 -0.29 -9.93
N GLU A 200 11.04 -0.06 -10.57
CA GLU A 200 11.52 -0.85 -11.70
C GLU A 200 12.21 -2.11 -11.17
N ARG A 201 11.87 -3.26 -11.75
CA ARG A 201 12.52 -4.53 -11.42
C ARG A 201 14.03 -4.42 -11.61
N ASP A 202 14.78 -4.98 -10.66
CA ASP A 202 16.25 -5.04 -10.64
C ASP A 202 16.95 -3.67 -10.53
N SER A 203 16.21 -2.56 -10.36
CA SER A 203 16.83 -1.24 -10.16
C SER A 203 17.54 -1.14 -8.81
N LEU A 204 16.99 -1.83 -7.79
CA LEU A 204 17.42 -1.77 -6.38
C LEU A 204 17.58 -0.33 -5.85
N GLU A 205 16.80 0.60 -6.41
CA GLU A 205 16.66 1.98 -5.95
C GLU A 205 15.32 2.59 -6.41
N ILE A 206 14.78 3.52 -5.62
CA ILE A 206 13.55 4.24 -5.95
C ILE A 206 13.89 5.49 -6.75
N ARG A 207 13.52 5.47 -8.04
CA ARG A 207 13.68 6.61 -8.96
C ARG A 207 12.37 7.38 -9.18
N MET A 208 11.24 6.68 -9.09
CA MET A 208 9.92 7.25 -9.39
C MET A 208 9.06 7.27 -8.12
N ARG A 209 9.08 8.41 -7.42
CA ARG A 209 8.22 8.68 -6.27
C ARG A 209 7.55 10.03 -6.45
N ARG A 210 6.24 10.09 -6.22
CA ARG A 210 5.47 11.35 -6.29
C ARG A 210 4.36 11.36 -5.24
N ARG A 211 4.13 12.54 -4.66
CA ARG A 211 2.99 12.82 -3.79
C ARG A 211 2.01 13.74 -4.51
N PHE A 212 0.76 13.32 -4.64
CA PHE A 212 -0.31 14.09 -5.26
C PHE A 212 -1.09 14.82 -4.17
N ALA A 213 -0.92 16.14 -4.10
CA ALA A 213 -1.66 17.00 -3.18
C ALA A 213 -3.10 17.25 -3.67
N GLU A 214 -3.94 17.80 -2.78
CA GLU A 214 -5.22 18.36 -3.17
C GLU A 214 -5.01 19.43 -4.26
N GLY A 215 -5.75 19.32 -5.37
CA GLY A 215 -5.60 20.21 -6.52
C GLY A 215 -4.41 19.91 -7.44
N ASP A 216 -3.73 18.77 -7.30
CA ASP A 216 -2.68 18.38 -8.25
C ASP A 216 -3.20 18.39 -9.70
N ALA A 217 -2.48 19.11 -10.58
CA ALA A 217 -2.93 19.35 -11.96
C ALA A 217 -3.00 18.06 -12.79
N TYR A 218 -2.07 17.13 -12.59
CA TYR A 218 -2.08 15.85 -13.31
C TYR A 218 -3.24 14.98 -12.82
N PHE A 219 -3.43 14.86 -11.50
CA PHE A 219 -4.53 14.08 -10.94
C PHE A 219 -5.89 14.64 -11.36
N THR A 220 -6.02 15.97 -11.39
CA THR A 220 -7.23 16.65 -11.85
C THR A 220 -7.52 16.35 -13.32
N SER A 221 -6.51 16.45 -14.20
CA SER A 221 -6.63 16.13 -15.63
C SER A 221 -6.97 14.65 -15.87
N LEU A 222 -6.34 13.74 -15.12
CA LEU A 222 -6.62 12.30 -15.16
C LEU A 222 -8.06 12.01 -14.77
N HIS A 223 -8.53 12.61 -13.67
CA HIS A 223 -9.92 12.49 -13.22
C HIS A 223 -10.91 12.98 -14.30
N GLN A 224 -10.69 14.17 -14.85
CA GLN A 224 -11.57 14.76 -15.87
C GLN A 224 -11.64 13.88 -17.12
N SER A 225 -10.48 13.46 -17.62
CA SER A 225 -10.37 12.61 -18.81
C SER A 225 -11.07 11.26 -18.61
N TRP A 226 -10.88 10.63 -17.44
CA TRP A 226 -11.53 9.37 -17.10
C TRP A 226 -13.05 9.49 -17.03
N SER A 227 -13.54 10.54 -16.35
CA SER A 227 -14.97 10.81 -16.19
C SER A 227 -15.66 11.07 -17.54
N GLU A 228 -15.04 11.89 -18.39
CA GLU A 228 -15.57 12.17 -19.72
C GLU A 228 -15.56 10.93 -20.62
N GLY A 229 -14.44 10.19 -20.65
CA GLY A 229 -14.30 8.97 -21.43
C GLY A 229 -15.33 7.91 -21.03
N THR A 230 -15.52 7.70 -19.73
CA THR A 230 -16.51 6.73 -19.21
C THR A 230 -17.94 7.11 -19.64
N ARG A 231 -18.30 8.40 -19.55
CA ARG A 231 -19.62 8.89 -20.01
C ARG A 231 -19.82 8.78 -21.52
N ARG A 232 -18.74 8.84 -22.29
CA ARG A 232 -18.78 8.65 -23.75
C ARG A 232 -19.07 7.19 -24.08
N VAL A 233 -18.27 6.27 -23.56
CA VAL A 233 -18.47 4.83 -23.75
C VAL A 233 -19.84 4.38 -23.26
N PHE A 234 -20.32 4.90 -22.12
CA PHE A 234 -21.65 4.57 -21.61
C PHE A 234 -22.78 4.94 -22.58
N ARG A 235 -22.66 6.07 -23.30
CA ARG A 235 -23.65 6.51 -24.29
C ARG A 235 -23.61 5.71 -25.59
N GLU A 236 -22.52 4.98 -25.83
CA GLU A 236 -22.33 4.12 -27.01
C GLU A 236 -22.79 2.68 -26.76
N LEU A 237 -23.21 2.35 -25.53
CA LEU A 237 -23.75 1.03 -25.21
C LEU A 237 -25.06 0.77 -25.98
N PRO A 238 -25.32 -0.48 -26.39
CA PRO A 238 -26.55 -0.82 -27.10
C PRO A 238 -27.77 -0.54 -26.23
N GLU A 239 -28.81 0.03 -26.84
CA GLU A 239 -30.11 0.22 -26.21
C GLU A 239 -30.73 -1.14 -25.84
N LEU A 240 -31.39 -1.20 -24.70
CA LEU A 240 -32.16 -2.37 -24.30
C LEU A 240 -33.37 -2.51 -25.22
N VAL A 241 -33.42 -3.60 -25.98
CA VAL A 241 -34.59 -3.97 -26.78
C VAL A 241 -35.57 -4.71 -25.87
N TRP A 242 -36.80 -4.20 -25.77
CA TRP A 242 -37.88 -4.77 -24.97
C TRP A 242 -38.64 -5.88 -25.70
#